data_AF-A0A932BB25-F1
#
_entry.id   AF-A0A932BB25-F1
#
_cell.length_a   1.000
_cell.length_b   1.000
_cell.length_c   1.000
_cell.angle_alpha   90.00
_cell.angle_beta   90.00
_cell.angle_gamma   90.00
#
_symmetry.space_group_name_H-M   'P 1'
#
loop_
_entity.id
_entity.type
_entity.pdbx_description
1 polymer ?
#
loop_
_entity_poly.entity_id
_entity_poly.type
_entity_poly.pdbx_seq_one_letter_code
_entity_poly.pdbx_strand_id
1 'polypeptide(L)'
;MSSKSTPRSATPSSAADPVRDSAHQIWLAGLGAFTKAQQEGGKVFDALVQEGLTMQRKAQATAEGKLAEASQKVSSLAHEIGDRATGQWDKLEGLFEDRVARALQRLGIPSARDVQLLNARLAELEKLLSSRAPRSAPAKKAAPAKKVAPRKVARKTKG
;
A
#
# COMPACT_ATOMS: atom_id res chain seq x y z
N MET A 1 -46.34 -51.29 97.89
CA MET A 1 -47.09 -51.43 96.62
C MET A 1 -46.26 -50.77 95.53
N SER A 2 -45.71 -51.59 94.65
CA SER A 2 -44.87 -51.17 93.51
C SER A 2 -45.75 -50.68 92.37
N SER A 3 -45.38 -49.56 91.75
CA SER A 3 -45.85 -49.21 90.41
C SER A 3 -44.69 -48.60 89.62
N LYS A 4 -44.24 -49.34 88.61
CA LYS A 4 -43.22 -48.98 87.62
C LYS A 4 -43.91 -48.71 86.27
N SER A 5 -43.18 -48.04 85.37
CA SER A 5 -43.36 -47.91 83.89
C SER A 5 -44.22 -46.72 83.45
N THR A 6 -43.86 -45.85 82.48
CA THR A 6 -43.14 -46.05 81.20
C THR A 6 -42.69 -44.67 80.64
N PRO A 7 -41.57 -44.53 79.89
CA PRO A 7 -41.24 -43.29 79.19
C PRO A 7 -42.06 -43.17 77.90
N ARG A 8 -42.75 -42.04 77.69
CA ARG A 8 -43.52 -41.77 76.48
C ARG A 8 -42.58 -41.18 75.40
N SER A 9 -42.34 -41.93 74.34
CA SER A 9 -41.73 -41.47 73.10
C SER A 9 -42.78 -40.82 72.18
N ALA A 10 -42.60 -39.54 71.82
CA ALA A 10 -43.18 -38.78 70.69
C ALA A 10 -43.05 -37.27 71.02
N THR A 11 -42.63 -36.31 70.19
CA THR A 11 -42.31 -36.15 68.75
C THR A 11 -41.70 -34.74 68.62
N PRO A 12 -40.60 -34.48 67.88
CA PRO A 12 -40.13 -33.12 67.66
C PRO A 12 -40.91 -32.47 66.50
N SER A 13 -42.19 -32.16 66.70
CA SER A 13 -43.03 -31.54 65.66
C SER A 13 -43.74 -30.32 66.24
N SER A 14 -43.03 -29.18 66.24
CA SER A 14 -43.63 -27.85 66.49
C SER A 14 -42.65 -26.71 66.20
N ALA A 15 -41.33 -26.94 66.31
CA ALA A 15 -40.32 -25.92 66.03
C ALA A 15 -39.89 -25.83 64.53
N ALA A 16 -40.17 -26.86 63.73
CA ALA A 16 -39.78 -26.92 62.32
C ALA A 16 -40.70 -26.11 61.38
N ASP A 17 -41.97 -25.95 61.74
CA ASP A 17 -42.97 -25.23 60.93
C ASP A 17 -42.67 -23.73 60.78
N PRO A 18 -42.37 -22.95 61.85
CA PRO A 18 -42.06 -21.52 61.70
C PRO A 18 -40.74 -21.25 60.97
N VAL A 19 -39.76 -22.16 61.07
CA VAL A 19 -38.49 -22.06 60.33
C VAL A 19 -38.72 -22.33 58.84
N ARG A 20 -39.55 -23.32 58.50
CA ARG A 20 -39.92 -23.62 57.12
C ARG A 20 -40.72 -22.49 56.48
N ASP A 21 -41.65 -21.89 57.21
CA ASP A 21 -42.42 -20.74 56.73
C ASP A 21 -41.54 -19.51 56.54
N SER A 22 -40.58 -19.25 57.44
CA SER A 22 -39.58 -18.19 57.27
C SER A 22 -38.70 -18.43 56.04
N ALA A 23 -38.24 -19.66 55.84
CA ALA A 23 -37.43 -20.02 54.67
C ALA A 23 -38.21 -19.86 53.36
N HIS A 24 -39.50 -20.21 53.34
CA HIS A 24 -40.38 -19.94 52.20
C HIS A 24 -40.58 -18.44 51.95
N GLN A 25 -40.77 -17.64 53.00
CA GLN A 25 -40.90 -16.18 52.85
C GLN A 25 -39.61 -15.55 52.31
N ILE A 26 -38.46 -15.97 52.81
CA ILE A 26 -37.15 -15.50 52.31
C ILE A 26 -36.96 -15.91 50.85
N TRP A 27 -37.35 -17.13 50.47
CA TRP A 27 -37.28 -17.59 49.08
C TRP A 27 -38.20 -16.79 48.15
N LEU A 28 -39.44 -16.56 48.57
CA LEU A 28 -40.41 -15.75 47.82
C LEU A 28 -39.97 -14.28 47.71
N ALA A 29 -39.40 -13.72 48.78
CA ALA A 29 -38.82 -12.39 48.77
C ALA A 29 -37.61 -12.31 47.83
N GLY A 30 -36.76 -13.35 47.80
CA GLY A 30 -35.65 -13.46 46.86
C GLY A 30 -36.12 -13.51 45.41
N LEU A 31 -37.17 -14.29 45.12
CA LEU A 31 -37.74 -14.39 43.77
C LEU A 31 -38.46 -13.09 43.35
N GLY A 32 -39.12 -12.41 44.29
CA GLY A 32 -39.74 -11.10 44.07
C GLY A 32 -38.73 -9.98 43.83
N ALA A 33 -37.62 -9.96 44.58
CA ALA A 33 -36.54 -9.01 44.38
C ALA A 33 -35.81 -9.26 43.05
N PHE A 34 -35.58 -10.51 42.67
CA PHE A 34 -34.98 -10.86 41.38
C PHE A 34 -35.86 -10.47 40.20
N THR A 35 -37.17 -10.72 40.27
CA THR A 35 -38.10 -10.29 39.21
C THR A 35 -38.19 -8.75 39.11
N LYS A 36 -38.13 -8.04 40.23
CA LYS A 36 -38.02 -6.57 40.23
C LYS A 36 -36.71 -6.07 39.61
N ALA A 37 -35.58 -6.69 39.96
CA ALA A 37 -34.28 -6.38 39.35
C ALA A 37 -34.23 -6.71 37.85
N GLN A 38 -34.92 -7.75 37.37
CA GLN A 38 -35.07 -8.04 35.94
C GLN A 38 -35.87 -6.94 35.21
N GLN A 39 -36.99 -6.49 35.80
CA GLN A 39 -37.82 -5.42 35.24
C GLN A 39 -37.13 -4.06 35.23
N GLU A 40 -36.40 -3.73 36.29
CA GLU A 40 -35.66 -2.47 36.40
C GLU A 40 -34.33 -2.52 35.63
N GLY A 41 -33.69 -3.70 35.56
CA GLY A 41 -32.44 -3.94 34.85
C GLY A 41 -32.55 -3.72 33.34
N GLY A 42 -33.68 -4.11 32.73
CA GLY A 42 -33.92 -3.84 31.31
C GLY A 42 -33.94 -2.35 30.97
N LYS A 43 -34.57 -1.52 31.82
CA LYS A 43 -34.64 -0.06 31.61
C LYS A 43 -33.27 0.61 31.77
N VAL A 44 -32.48 0.16 32.75
CA VAL A 44 -31.11 0.66 32.95
C VAL A 44 -30.21 0.23 31.80
N PHE A 45 -30.37 -0.99 31.29
CA PHE A 45 -29.67 -1.46 30.11
C PHE A 45 -30.03 -0.64 28.86
N ASP A 46 -31.32 -0.43 28.59
CA ASP A 46 -31.76 0.38 27.45
C ASP A 46 -31.23 1.82 27.53
N ALA A 47 -31.20 2.41 28.73
CA ALA A 47 -30.61 3.72 28.96
C ALA A 47 -29.09 3.74 28.68
N LEU A 48 -28.36 2.71 29.14
CA LEU A 48 -26.94 2.57 28.85
C LEU A 48 -26.66 2.36 27.36
N VAL A 49 -27.50 1.61 26.65
CA VAL A 49 -27.37 1.41 25.20
C VAL A 49 -27.62 2.72 24.46
N GLN A 50 -28.65 3.48 24.84
CA GLN A 50 -28.91 4.80 24.25
C GLN A 50 -27.73 5.75 24.51
N GLU A 51 -27.20 5.79 25.72
CA GLU A 51 -26.03 6.61 26.03
C GLU A 51 -24.76 6.15 25.27
N GLY A 52 -24.59 4.83 25.09
CA GLY A 52 -23.53 4.27 24.27
C GLY A 52 -23.64 4.68 22.80
N LEU A 53 -24.85 4.63 22.23
CA LEU A 53 -25.12 5.06 20.86
C LEU A 53 -24.90 6.56 20.68
N THR A 54 -25.33 7.40 21.62
CA THR A 54 -25.11 8.85 21.56
C THR A 54 -23.62 9.18 21.71
N MET A 55 -22.90 8.50 22.59
CA MET A 55 -21.46 8.65 22.77
C MET A 55 -20.68 8.20 21.53
N GLN A 56 -21.05 7.08 20.91
CA GLN A 56 -20.45 6.63 19.65
C GLN A 56 -20.68 7.64 18.53
N ARG A 57 -21.90 8.18 18.37
CA ARG A 57 -22.19 9.21 17.36
C ARG A 57 -21.37 10.48 17.59
N LYS A 58 -21.26 10.94 18.84
CA LYS A 58 -20.43 12.11 19.20
C LYS A 58 -18.95 11.84 18.91
N ALA A 59 -18.45 10.64 19.25
CA ALA A 59 -17.07 10.25 18.99
C ALA A 59 -16.77 10.19 17.49
N GLN A 60 -17.68 9.60 16.69
CA GLN A 60 -17.56 9.56 15.24
C GLN A 60 -17.57 10.97 14.64
N ALA A 61 -18.53 11.83 15.00
CA ALA A 61 -18.58 13.21 14.52
C ALA A 61 -17.31 14.00 14.88
N THR A 62 -16.76 13.80 16.08
CA THR A 62 -15.51 14.44 16.50
C THR A 62 -14.31 13.90 15.73
N ALA A 63 -14.27 12.60 15.47
CA ALA A 63 -13.21 11.97 14.68
C ALA A 63 -13.25 12.44 13.21
N GLU A 64 -14.44 12.50 12.61
CA GLU A 64 -14.66 13.03 11.25
C GLU A 64 -14.24 14.50 11.17
N GLY A 65 -14.62 15.33 12.16
CA GLY A 65 -14.18 16.72 12.24
C GLY A 65 -12.66 16.87 12.36
N LYS A 66 -12.02 16.07 13.22
CA LYS A 66 -10.56 16.07 13.37
C LYS A 66 -9.83 15.60 12.12
N LEU A 67 -10.38 14.60 11.42
CA LEU A 67 -9.80 14.10 10.17
C LEU A 67 -9.93 15.16 9.07
N ALA A 68 -11.09 15.81 8.96
CA ALA A 68 -11.29 16.90 8.00
C ALA A 68 -10.35 18.08 8.28
N GLU A 69 -10.19 18.49 9.54
CA GLU A 69 -9.22 19.53 9.92
C GLU A 69 -7.77 19.11 9.63
N ALA A 70 -7.40 17.87 9.94
CA ALA A 70 -6.07 17.36 9.66
C ALA A 70 -5.80 17.30 8.15
N SER A 71 -6.77 16.84 7.36
CA SER A 71 -6.71 16.84 5.90
C SER A 71 -6.56 18.26 5.36
N GLN A 72 -7.30 19.23 5.90
CA GLN A 72 -7.20 20.62 5.49
C GLN A 72 -5.84 21.21 5.83
N LYS A 73 -5.30 20.92 7.02
CA LYS A 73 -3.95 21.35 7.45
C LYS A 73 -2.87 20.69 6.60
N VAL A 74 -3.00 19.42 6.26
CA VAL A 74 -2.07 18.72 5.36
C VAL A 74 -2.15 19.30 3.96
N SER A 75 -3.35 19.58 3.46
CA SER A 75 -3.53 20.23 2.15
C SER A 75 -2.92 21.63 2.12
N SER A 76 -3.08 22.43 3.18
CA SER A 76 -2.49 23.76 3.24
C SER A 76 -0.97 23.70 3.35
N LEU A 77 -0.42 22.79 4.15
CA LEU A 77 1.02 22.56 4.24
C LEU A 77 1.59 22.06 2.91
N ALA A 78 0.89 21.16 2.22
CA ALA A 78 1.28 20.69 0.90
C ALA A 78 1.29 21.83 -0.13
N HIS A 79 0.32 22.75 -0.07
CA HIS A 79 0.30 23.93 -0.93
C HIS A 79 1.45 24.88 -0.62
N GLU A 80 1.68 25.21 0.66
CA GLU A 80 2.80 26.08 1.07
C GLU A 80 4.18 25.49 0.76
N ILE A 81 4.35 24.17 0.92
CA ILE A 81 5.57 23.47 0.53
C ILE A 81 5.68 23.40 -0.99
N GLY A 82 4.59 23.15 -1.71
CA GLY A 82 4.57 23.19 -3.17
C GLY A 82 5.07 24.54 -3.70
N ASP A 83 4.55 25.63 -3.14
CA ASP A 83 4.87 26.98 -3.57
C ASP A 83 6.29 27.43 -3.16
N ARG A 84 6.79 27.03 -1.97
CA ARG A 84 8.15 27.40 -1.51
C ARG A 84 9.25 26.44 -1.96
N ALA A 85 8.93 25.20 -2.30
CA ALA A 85 9.92 24.15 -2.50
C ALA A 85 10.12 23.73 -3.95
N THR A 86 9.47 24.35 -4.95
CA THR A 86 9.73 24.04 -6.38
C THR A 86 11.23 23.96 -6.70
N GLY A 87 12.06 24.88 -6.18
CA GLY A 87 13.52 24.83 -6.34
C GLY A 87 14.28 23.81 -5.47
N GLN A 88 13.67 23.27 -4.40
CA GLN A 88 14.27 22.17 -3.62
C GLN A 88 13.78 20.79 -4.08
N TRP A 89 12.59 20.71 -4.68
CA TRP A 89 12.08 19.52 -5.37
C TRP A 89 13.01 19.11 -6.50
N ASP A 90 13.52 20.06 -7.29
CA ASP A 90 14.49 19.80 -8.36
C ASP A 90 15.79 19.14 -7.84
N LYS A 91 16.28 19.56 -6.66
CA LYS A 91 17.44 18.92 -6.00
C LYS A 91 17.11 17.53 -5.44
N LEU A 92 15.89 17.33 -4.95
CA LEU A 92 15.42 16.03 -4.48
C LEU A 92 15.16 15.08 -5.64
N GLU A 93 14.72 15.59 -6.79
CA GLU A 93 14.59 14.86 -8.04
C GLU A 93 15.97 14.35 -8.47
N GLY A 94 16.98 15.22 -8.49
CA GLY A 94 18.37 14.79 -8.74
C GLY A 94 18.87 13.75 -7.72
N LEU A 95 18.56 13.90 -6.43
CA LEU A 95 18.99 12.93 -5.40
C LEU A 95 18.23 11.59 -5.49
N PHE A 96 16.95 11.64 -5.88
CA PHE A 96 16.11 10.48 -6.11
C PHE A 96 16.58 9.73 -7.35
N GLU A 97 16.81 10.44 -8.46
CA GLU A 97 17.40 9.89 -9.67
C GLU A 97 18.75 9.23 -9.37
N ASP A 98 19.62 9.86 -8.59
CA ASP A 98 20.90 9.28 -8.18
C ASP A 98 20.72 7.99 -7.38
N ARG A 99 19.75 7.95 -6.47
CA ARG A 99 19.44 6.76 -5.66
C ARG A 99 18.82 5.65 -6.51
N VAL A 100 17.91 5.99 -7.42
CA VAL A 100 17.27 5.06 -8.35
C VAL A 100 18.31 4.51 -9.34
N ALA A 101 19.14 5.36 -9.92
CA ALA A 101 20.24 4.98 -10.80
C ALA A 101 21.20 4.00 -10.10
N ARG A 102 21.60 4.31 -8.86
CA ARG A 102 22.44 3.40 -8.05
C ARG A 102 21.74 2.07 -7.75
N ALA A 103 20.43 2.08 -7.49
CA ALA A 103 19.67 0.85 -7.26
C ALA A 103 19.58 -0.02 -8.52
N LEU A 104 19.27 0.59 -9.67
CA LEU A 104 19.23 -0.08 -10.98
C LEU A 104 20.60 -0.65 -11.36
N GLN A 105 21.67 0.11 -11.10
CA GLN A 105 23.04 -0.35 -11.35
C GLN A 105 23.42 -1.53 -10.45
N ARG A 106 22.99 -1.54 -9.18
CA ARG A 106 23.16 -2.71 -8.29
C ARG A 106 22.35 -3.93 -8.76
N LEU A 107 21.24 -3.70 -9.45
CA LEU A 107 20.43 -4.75 -10.08
C LEU A 107 21.02 -5.22 -11.43
N GLY A 108 22.12 -4.62 -11.88
CA GLY A 108 22.81 -4.98 -13.12
C GLY A 108 22.23 -4.32 -14.37
N ILE A 109 21.35 -3.33 -14.23
CA ILE A 109 20.80 -2.57 -15.36
C ILE A 109 21.83 -1.51 -15.77
N PRO A 110 22.39 -1.58 -17.00
CA PRO A 110 23.37 -0.61 -17.49
C PRO A 110 22.74 0.78 -17.68
N SER A 111 23.49 1.84 -17.42
CA SER A 111 23.01 3.20 -17.65
C SER A 111 23.00 3.53 -19.15
N ALA A 112 22.24 4.56 -19.55
CA ALA A 112 22.23 5.05 -20.93
C ALA A 112 23.62 5.47 -21.42
N ARG A 113 24.45 6.01 -20.52
CA ARG A 113 25.84 6.42 -20.82
C ARG A 113 26.72 5.22 -21.16
N ASP A 114 26.55 4.12 -20.42
CA ASP A 114 27.30 2.89 -20.64
C ASP A 114 26.98 2.29 -22.01
N VAL A 115 25.70 2.28 -22.38
CA VAL A 115 25.23 1.80 -23.69
C VAL A 115 25.80 2.67 -24.82
N GLN A 116 25.82 3.99 -24.67
CA GLN A 116 26.40 4.90 -25.67
C GLN A 116 27.91 4.68 -25.85
N LEU A 117 28.66 4.52 -24.75
CA LEU A 117 30.08 4.19 -24.80
C LEU A 117 30.34 2.87 -25.51
N LEU A 118 29.50 1.86 -25.26
CA LEU A 118 29.58 0.58 -25.94
C LEU A 118 29.35 0.72 -27.45
N ASN A 119 28.32 1.47 -27.85
CA ASN A 119 28.00 1.74 -29.25
C ASN A 119 29.13 2.48 -29.98
N ALA A 120 29.76 3.47 -29.32
CA ALA A 120 30.89 4.19 -29.89
C ALA A 120 32.08 3.25 -30.14
N ARG A 121 32.39 2.37 -29.18
CA ARG A 121 33.44 1.35 -29.34
C ARG A 121 33.10 0.37 -30.46
N LEU A 122 31.84 -0.06 -30.55
CA LEU A 122 31.38 -0.97 -31.60
C LEU A 122 31.55 -0.34 -32.99
N ALA A 123 31.19 0.93 -33.17
CA ALA A 123 31.36 1.64 -34.43
C ALA A 123 32.85 1.77 -34.83
N GLU A 124 33.74 1.98 -33.86
CA GLU A 124 35.19 2.00 -34.10
C GLU A 124 35.73 0.63 -34.52
N LEU A 125 35.31 -0.43 -33.83
CA LEU A 125 35.63 -1.82 -34.16
C LEU A 125 35.14 -2.20 -35.55
N GLU A 126 33.90 -1.85 -35.91
CA GLU A 126 33.33 -2.07 -37.24
C GLU A 126 34.14 -1.35 -38.34
N LYS A 127 34.60 -0.13 -38.06
CA LYS A 127 35.46 0.62 -38.99
C LYS A 127 36.82 -0.06 -39.18
N LEU A 128 37.44 -0.56 -38.12
CA LEU A 128 38.71 -1.30 -38.18
C LEU A 128 38.55 -2.66 -38.86
N LEU A 129 37.42 -3.33 -38.68
CA LEU A 129 37.14 -4.61 -39.34
C LEU A 129 36.84 -4.42 -40.83
N SER A 130 36.09 -3.37 -41.18
CA SER A 130 35.83 -2.99 -42.58
C SER A 130 37.09 -2.58 -43.32
N SER A 131 38.06 -1.95 -42.63
CA SER A 131 39.36 -1.62 -43.22
C SER A 131 40.30 -2.84 -43.34
N ARG A 132 40.04 -3.91 -42.57
CA ARG A 132 40.81 -5.15 -42.56
C ARG A 132 40.18 -6.29 -43.37
N ALA A 133 38.95 -6.13 -43.86
CA ALA A 133 38.37 -7.04 -44.84
C ALA A 133 39.33 -7.18 -46.03
N PRO A 134 39.69 -8.41 -46.45
CA PRO A 134 40.58 -8.60 -47.59
C PRO A 134 39.94 -7.91 -48.78
N ARG A 135 40.61 -6.90 -49.32
CA ARG A 135 40.30 -6.35 -50.64
C ARG A 135 40.38 -7.52 -51.62
N SER A 136 39.24 -8.12 -51.94
CA SER A 136 39.03 -8.77 -53.22
C SER A 136 39.36 -7.70 -54.25
N ALA A 137 40.55 -7.81 -54.83
CA ALA A 137 41.10 -6.84 -55.76
C ALA A 137 40.11 -6.65 -56.92
N PRO A 138 39.69 -5.42 -57.26
CA PRO A 138 39.01 -5.21 -58.53
C PRO A 138 40.02 -5.54 -59.63
N ALA A 139 39.72 -6.57 -60.41
CA ALA A 139 40.46 -6.91 -61.62
C ALA A 139 40.61 -5.64 -62.48
N LYS A 140 41.86 -5.29 -62.80
CA LYS A 140 42.20 -4.14 -63.65
C LYS A 140 41.39 -4.21 -64.95
N LYS A 141 40.38 -3.36 -65.10
CA LYS A 141 39.84 -3.03 -66.42
C LYS A 141 40.87 -2.16 -67.13
N ALA A 142 41.43 -2.71 -68.19
CA ALA A 142 42.32 -2.04 -69.11
C ALA A 142 41.69 -0.74 -69.64
N ALA A 143 42.47 0.34 -69.65
CA ALA A 143 42.08 1.62 -70.20
C ALA A 143 41.94 1.53 -71.74
N PRO A 144 40.92 2.15 -72.36
CA PRO A 144 40.82 2.19 -73.81
C PRO A 144 41.83 3.20 -74.39
N ALA A 145 42.62 2.73 -75.35
CA ALA A 145 43.59 3.53 -76.09
C ALA A 145 42.91 4.66 -76.89
N LYS A 146 43.51 5.85 -76.85
CA LYS A 146 43.17 7.01 -77.70
C LYS A 146 43.18 6.63 -79.18
N LYS A 147 42.05 6.73 -79.86
CA LYS A 147 41.97 6.75 -81.33
C LYS A 147 42.30 8.15 -81.84
N VAL A 148 43.36 8.25 -82.63
CA VAL A 148 43.75 9.43 -83.41
C VAL A 148 42.85 9.54 -84.65
N ALA A 149 42.36 10.74 -84.93
CA ALA A 149 41.45 11.06 -86.04
C ALA A 149 42.15 11.05 -87.41
N PRO A 150 41.48 10.65 -88.51
CA PRO A 150 41.94 10.96 -89.85
C PRO A 150 41.33 12.28 -90.36
N ARG A 151 42.22 13.20 -90.72
CA ARG A 151 41.96 14.48 -91.38
C ARG A 151 41.54 14.22 -92.84
N LYS A 152 40.33 14.63 -93.23
CA LYS A 152 39.81 14.52 -94.61
C LYS A 152 40.43 15.62 -95.48
N VAL A 153 41.09 15.22 -96.56
CA VAL A 153 41.73 16.12 -97.54
C VAL A 153 40.69 16.48 -98.61
N ALA A 154 40.42 17.77 -98.80
CA ALA A 154 39.52 18.27 -99.84
C ALA A 154 40.23 18.30 -101.20
N ARG A 155 39.60 17.71 -102.22
CA ARG A 155 40.05 17.73 -103.62
C ARG A 155 39.33 18.86 -104.37
N LYS A 156 40.09 19.62 -105.15
CA LYS A 156 39.74 20.83 -105.91
C LYS A 156 39.30 20.48 -107.34
N THR A 157 38.28 21.16 -107.91
CA THR A 157 38.07 21.54 -109.35
C THR A 157 36.77 22.38 -109.43
N LYS A 158 36.77 23.68 -109.78
CA LYS A 158 36.81 24.33 -111.13
C LYS A 158 35.47 24.21 -111.89
N GLY A 159 34.86 25.35 -112.21
CA GLY A 159 33.63 25.52 -113.00
C GLY A 159 32.98 26.85 -112.64
#